data_AF-A0A848FGA8-F1
#
_entry.id   AF-A0A848FGA8-F1
#
_cell.length_a   1.000
_cell.length_b   1.000
_cell.length_c   1.000
_cell.angle_alpha   90.00
_cell.angle_beta   90.00
_cell.angle_gamma   90.00
#
_symmetry.space_group_name_H-M   'P 1'
#
loop_
_entity.id
_entity.type
_entity.pdbx_description
1 polymer ?
#
loop_
_entity_poly.entity_id
_entity_poly.type
_entity_poly.pdbx_seq_one_letter_code
_entity_poly.pdbx_strand_id
1 'polypeptide(L)'
;MRHLSTAIVATALVSAALSSWSQPGPAASAPMHGPRTHWGRDYTPGWAMMSEAERKEHREHMQGFKTYEECKAYMDKHHEEMAARVKERGGKPLAQPRRDACAGLRK
;
A
#
# COMPACT_ATOMS: atom_id res chain seq x y z
N MET A 1 -56.46 1.56 -33.40
CA MET A 1 -55.14 1.70 -32.74
C MET A 1 -55.36 1.70 -31.25
N ARG A 2 -54.65 0.81 -30.56
CA ARG A 2 -54.87 0.36 -29.18
C ARG A 2 -54.23 1.35 -28.22
N HIS A 3 -54.98 1.94 -27.30
CA HIS A 3 -54.39 2.43 -26.04
C HIS A 3 -55.40 2.23 -24.89
N LEU A 4 -55.53 0.96 -24.47
CA LEU A 4 -55.77 0.63 -23.07
C LEU A 4 -54.39 0.54 -22.40
N SER A 5 -54.24 1.19 -21.24
CA SER A 5 -53.90 0.51 -19.98
C SER A 5 -53.50 1.52 -18.92
N THR A 6 -54.45 1.69 -18.00
CA THR A 6 -54.35 2.07 -16.59
C THR A 6 -53.13 1.52 -15.85
N ALA A 7 -52.55 2.32 -14.95
CA ALA A 7 -52.08 1.85 -13.65
C ALA A 7 -52.01 3.02 -12.66
N ILE A 8 -53.00 3.08 -11.77
CA ILE A 8 -53.06 3.94 -10.59
C ILE A 8 -52.04 3.39 -9.58
N VAL A 9 -51.02 4.18 -9.24
CA VAL A 9 -50.09 3.85 -8.15
C VAL A 9 -50.52 4.63 -6.91
N ALA A 10 -51.29 3.96 -6.05
CA ALA A 10 -51.71 4.48 -4.76
C ALA A 10 -50.68 4.10 -3.67
N THR A 11 -50.05 5.15 -3.14
CA THR A 11 -49.57 5.37 -1.75
C THR A 11 -49.39 4.18 -0.79
N ALA A 12 -48.20 4.10 -0.17
CA ALA A 12 -48.06 3.77 1.25
C ALA A 12 -46.80 4.43 1.86
N LEU A 13 -47.02 5.40 2.74
CA LEU A 13 -46.09 5.94 3.73
C LEU A 13 -45.94 4.92 4.87
N VAL A 14 -44.74 4.39 5.16
CA VAL A 14 -44.45 3.74 6.45
C VAL A 14 -42.95 3.88 6.83
N SER A 15 -42.73 4.65 7.89
CA SER A 15 -41.77 4.52 9.00
C SER A 15 -40.25 4.48 8.80
N ALA A 16 -39.61 5.43 9.48
CA ALA A 16 -38.22 5.41 9.90
C ALA A 16 -37.88 4.13 10.71
N ALA A 17 -36.82 3.43 10.27
CA ALA A 17 -36.10 2.47 11.09
C ALA A 17 -34.61 2.77 10.93
N LEU A 18 -34.02 3.35 11.98
CA LEU A 18 -32.58 3.53 12.15
C LEU A 18 -31.92 2.16 12.18
N SER A 19 -31.47 1.72 11.01
CA SER A 19 -30.71 0.50 10.83
C SER A 19 -29.26 0.77 11.25
N SER A 20 -29.05 0.61 12.56
CA SER A 20 -27.76 0.62 13.25
C SER A 20 -26.90 -0.58 12.82
N TRP A 21 -26.19 -0.47 11.69
CA TRP A 21 -25.30 -1.55 11.23
C TRP A 21 -23.87 -1.05 11.12
N SER A 22 -22.97 -1.82 11.74
CA SER A 22 -21.51 -1.82 11.56
C SER A 22 -20.69 -0.95 12.52
N GLN A 23 -20.56 -1.41 13.76
CA GLN A 23 -19.26 -1.38 14.43
C GLN A 23 -18.65 -2.79 14.42
N PRO A 24 -17.61 -3.04 13.60
CA PRO A 24 -16.50 -3.86 14.04
C PRO A 24 -15.59 -2.99 14.92
N GLY A 25 -15.46 -3.37 16.19
CA GLY A 25 -14.54 -2.73 17.14
C GLY A 25 -13.07 -2.83 16.68
N PRO A 26 -12.16 -2.04 17.28
CA PRO A 26 -10.76 -2.02 16.89
C PRO A 26 -10.12 -3.38 17.21
N ALA A 27 -9.84 -4.17 16.19
CA ALA A 27 -8.91 -5.28 16.31
C ALA A 27 -7.52 -4.69 16.61
N ALA A 28 -7.20 -4.63 17.90
CA ALA A 28 -5.84 -4.45 18.38
C ALA A 28 -5.00 -5.62 17.84
N SER A 29 -4.35 -5.40 16.70
CA SER A 29 -3.35 -6.30 16.15
C SER A 29 -2.11 -6.14 17.04
N ALA A 30 -1.95 -7.06 17.99
CA ALA A 30 -0.71 -7.21 18.73
C ALA A 30 0.44 -7.39 17.72
N PRO A 31 1.52 -6.59 17.79
CA PRO A 31 2.60 -6.72 16.84
C PRO A 31 3.41 -7.99 17.15
N MET A 32 3.22 -9.01 16.32
CA MET A 32 4.09 -10.18 16.23
C MET A 32 5.45 -9.71 15.67
N HIS A 33 6.40 -9.37 16.53
CA HIS A 33 7.73 -8.90 16.13
C HIS A 33 8.69 -10.07 15.89
N GLY A 34 8.52 -10.77 14.77
CA GLY A 34 9.64 -11.52 14.17
C GLY A 34 10.65 -10.57 13.52
N PRO A 35 11.81 -11.06 13.03
CA PRO A 35 12.68 -10.28 12.16
C PRO A 35 11.89 -9.81 10.94
N ARG A 36 11.75 -8.49 10.73
CA ARG A 36 10.99 -7.93 9.61
C ARG A 36 11.80 -6.90 8.86
N THR A 37 11.60 -6.88 7.56
CA THR A 37 11.98 -5.77 6.71
C THR A 37 10.95 -4.64 6.80
N HIS A 38 11.38 -3.43 6.45
CA HIS A 38 10.56 -2.24 6.38
C HIS A 38 10.58 -1.67 4.96
N TRP A 39 9.49 -1.01 4.55
CA TRP A 39 9.36 -0.38 3.24
C TRP A 39 8.55 0.91 3.36
N GLY A 40 8.65 1.77 2.36
CA GLY A 40 7.89 3.01 2.28
C GLY A 40 8.79 4.24 2.16
N ARG A 41 8.18 5.42 2.22
CA ARG A 41 8.88 6.70 1.98
C ARG A 41 10.13 6.90 2.84
N ASP A 42 10.13 6.40 4.07
CA ASP A 42 11.24 6.60 5.01
C ASP A 42 12.38 5.58 4.84
N TYR A 43 12.12 4.47 4.13
CA TYR A 43 13.03 3.33 3.97
C TYR A 43 13.51 3.15 2.52
N THR A 44 12.72 3.62 1.55
CA THR A 44 12.94 3.40 0.12
C THR A 44 13.11 4.74 -0.60
N PRO A 45 14.35 5.14 -0.97
CA PRO A 45 14.57 6.32 -1.81
C PRO A 45 13.82 6.20 -3.13
N GLY A 46 13.19 7.28 -3.58
CA GLY A 46 12.38 7.25 -4.80
C GLY A 46 10.98 6.67 -4.60
N TRP A 47 10.51 6.40 -3.37
CA TRP A 47 9.16 5.86 -3.14
C TRP A 47 8.03 6.65 -3.83
N ALA A 48 8.13 7.98 -3.85
CA ALA A 48 7.12 8.87 -4.43
C ALA A 48 7.01 8.75 -5.97
N MET A 49 8.07 8.30 -6.64
CA MET A 49 8.15 8.16 -8.10
C MET A 49 7.91 6.71 -8.59
N MET A 50 7.74 5.77 -7.66
CA MET A 50 7.30 4.41 -7.98
C MET A 50 5.79 4.38 -8.25
N SER A 51 5.40 3.61 -9.26
CA SER A 51 4.02 3.22 -9.51
C SER A 51 3.48 2.30 -8.40
N GLU A 52 2.16 2.13 -8.35
CA GLU A 52 1.54 1.22 -7.38
C GLU A 52 1.93 -0.24 -7.60
N ALA A 53 2.10 -0.65 -8.86
CA ALA A 53 2.57 -1.99 -9.21
C ALA A 53 4.00 -2.23 -8.70
N GLU A 54 4.92 -1.31 -8.96
CA GLU A 54 6.31 -1.40 -8.46
C GLU A 54 6.35 -1.39 -6.93
N ARG A 55 5.51 -0.58 -6.28
CA ARG A 55 5.41 -0.58 -4.81
C ARG A 55 4.91 -1.92 -4.29
N LYS A 56 3.97 -2.57 -4.97
CA LYS A 56 3.49 -3.90 -4.59
C LYS A 56 4.61 -4.93 -4.73
N GLU A 57 5.28 -4.95 -5.87
CA GLU A 57 6.38 -5.88 -6.12
C GLU A 57 7.51 -5.69 -5.09
N HIS A 58 7.88 -4.43 -4.81
CA HIS A 58 8.87 -4.12 -3.78
C HIS A 58 8.46 -4.67 -2.41
N ARG A 59 7.18 -4.53 -2.01
CA ARG A 59 6.70 -5.11 -0.75
C ARG A 59 6.81 -6.63 -0.73
N GLU A 60 6.49 -7.29 -1.85
CA GLU A 60 6.56 -8.75 -1.95
C GLU A 60 8.00 -9.25 -1.84
N HIS A 61 8.96 -8.60 -2.53
CA HIS A 61 10.39 -8.90 -2.38
C HIS A 61 10.86 -8.66 -0.95
N MET A 62 10.54 -7.50 -0.37
CA MET A 62 10.97 -7.16 0.99
C MET A 62 10.46 -8.17 2.02
N GLN A 63 9.21 -8.63 1.89
CA GLN A 63 8.64 -9.65 2.77
C GLN A 63 9.27 -11.03 2.59
N GLY A 64 9.87 -11.30 1.42
CA GLY A 64 10.51 -12.58 1.10
C GLY A 64 11.93 -12.75 1.65
N PHE A 65 12.64 -11.67 1.95
CA PHE A 65 14.04 -11.76 2.42
C PHE A 65 14.15 -12.35 3.82
N LYS A 66 15.11 -13.26 3.97
CA LYS A 66 15.39 -13.94 5.25
C LYS A 66 16.68 -13.45 5.90
N THR A 67 17.58 -12.87 5.11
CA THR A 67 18.90 -12.43 5.57
C THR A 67 19.12 -10.93 5.31
N TYR A 68 19.96 -10.33 6.15
CA TYR A 68 20.33 -8.92 6.00
C TYR A 68 21.01 -8.63 4.66
N GLU A 69 21.94 -9.49 4.24
CA GLU A 69 22.72 -9.31 3.01
C GLU A 69 21.85 -9.36 1.75
N GLU A 70 20.91 -10.31 1.66
CA GLU A 70 19.97 -10.39 0.53
C GLU A 70 19.10 -9.14 0.44
N CYS A 71 18.55 -8.72 1.58
CA CYS A 71 17.75 -7.50 1.65
C CYS A 71 18.59 -6.28 1.26
N LYS A 72 19.84 -6.19 1.74
CA LYS A 72 20.68 -5.03 1.49
C LYS A 72 21.09 -4.93 0.02
N ALA A 73 21.51 -6.04 -0.58
CA ALA A 73 21.84 -6.12 -2.00
C ALA A 73 20.64 -5.72 -2.88
N TYR A 74 19.43 -6.17 -2.52
CA TYR A 74 18.21 -5.76 -3.21
C TYR A 74 17.94 -4.26 -3.07
N MET A 75 18.09 -3.70 -1.86
CA MET A 75 17.88 -2.27 -1.63
C MET A 75 18.89 -1.40 -2.37
N ASP A 76 20.15 -1.83 -2.51
CA ASP A 76 21.15 -1.13 -3.31
C ASP A 76 20.79 -1.13 -4.78
N LYS A 77 20.45 -2.30 -5.34
CA LYS A 77 20.00 -2.42 -6.72
C LYS A 77 18.78 -1.53 -6.99
N HIS A 78 17.79 -1.57 -6.11
CA HIS A 78 16.60 -0.75 -6.22
C HIS A 78 16.93 0.76 -6.15
N HIS A 79 17.88 1.16 -5.30
CA HIS A 79 18.34 2.54 -5.23
C HIS A 79 18.99 2.99 -6.55
N GLU A 80 19.83 2.16 -7.15
CA GLU A 80 20.47 2.44 -8.45
C GLU A 80 19.44 2.60 -9.58
N GLU A 81 18.45 1.71 -9.64
CA GLU A 81 17.34 1.78 -10.62
C GLU A 81 16.56 3.09 -10.47
N MET A 82 16.25 3.49 -9.24
CA MET A 82 15.55 4.75 -8.98
C MET A 82 16.45 5.95 -9.29
N ALA A 83 17.75 5.89 -8.99
CA ALA A 83 18.70 6.95 -9.30
C ALA A 83 18.85 7.17 -10.81
N ALA A 84 18.91 6.08 -11.59
CA ALA A 84 18.90 6.13 -13.05
C ALA A 84 17.63 6.82 -13.58
N ARG A 85 16.46 6.43 -13.07
CA ARG A 85 15.18 7.04 -13.45
C ARG A 85 15.11 8.53 -13.10
N VAL A 86 15.66 8.95 -11.97
CA VAL A 86 15.76 10.37 -11.61
C VAL A 86 16.64 11.13 -12.60
N LYS A 87 17.78 10.55 -12.98
CA LYS A 87 18.71 11.14 -13.95
C LYS A 87 18.03 11.34 -15.31
N GLU A 88 17.29 10.34 -15.79
CA GLU A 88 16.52 10.43 -17.04
C GLU A 88 15.45 11.53 -17.01
N ARG A 89 14.84 11.77 -15.84
CA ARG A 89 13.82 12.80 -15.63
C ARG A 89 14.40 14.19 -15.34
N GLY A 90 15.73 14.35 -15.31
CA GLY A 90 16.39 15.61 -14.97
C GLY A 90 16.18 16.04 -13.51
N GLY A 91 15.87 15.11 -12.61
CA GLY A 91 15.63 15.39 -11.20
C GLY A 91 16.90 15.52 -10.36
N LYS A 92 16.74 15.94 -9.10
CA LYS A 92 17.84 15.97 -8.12
C LYS A 92 18.21 14.53 -7.69
N PRO A 93 19.50 14.21 -7.48
CA PRO A 93 19.93 12.89 -7.01
C PRO A 93 19.12 12.40 -5.80
N LEU A 94 18.83 11.09 -5.77
CA LEU A 94 18.15 10.49 -4.62
C LEU A 94 19.03 10.61 -3.38
N ALA A 95 18.42 11.09 -2.30
CA ALA A 95 19.04 11.07 -1.00
C ALA A 95 19.12 9.63 -0.48
N GLN A 96 20.11 9.37 0.37
CA GLN A 96 20.22 8.08 1.04
C GLN A 96 18.98 7.77 1.89
N PRO A 97 18.63 6.48 2.06
CA PRO A 97 17.54 6.06 2.92
C PRO A 97 17.65 6.69 4.32
N ARG A 98 16.55 7.23 4.85
CA ARG A 98 16.55 7.86 6.19
C ARG A 98 16.72 6.82 7.29
N ARG A 99 16.24 5.60 7.03
CA ARG A 99 16.30 4.45 7.93
C ARG A 99 16.72 3.23 7.13
N ASP A 100 17.38 2.31 7.80
CA ASP A 100 17.75 1.03 7.20
C ASP A 100 16.52 0.11 7.14
N ALA A 101 16.09 -0.18 5.91
CA ALA A 101 14.97 -1.06 5.59
C ALA A 101 15.17 -2.51 6.08
N CYS A 102 16.43 -2.95 6.16
CA CYS A 102 16.82 -4.32 6.46
C CYS A 102 17.18 -4.51 7.95
N ALA A 103 17.10 -3.44 8.76
CA ALA A 103 17.59 -3.43 10.13
C ALA A 103 17.02 -4.57 11.00
N GLY A 104 15.76 -4.93 10.80
CA GLY A 104 15.11 -5.99 11.56
C GLY A 104 15.58 -7.41 11.23
N LEU A 105 16.42 -7.59 10.20
CA LEU A 105 17.01 -8.90 9.83
C LEU A 105 18.41 -9.14 10.43
N ARG A 106 19.02 -8.11 11.05
CA ARG A 106 20.30 -8.28 11.74
C ARG A 106 20.08 -9.09 13.02
N LYS A 107 20.72 -10.24 13.11
CA LYS A 107 20.83 -11.06 14.32
C LYS A 107 22.26 -11.07 14.79
#